data_AF-A0A0M6XN86-F1
#
_entry.id   AF-A0A0M6XN86-F1
#
_cell.length_a   1.000
_cell.length_b   1.000
_cell.length_c   1.000
_cell.angle_alpha   90.00
_cell.angle_beta   90.00
_cell.angle_gamma   90.00
#
_symmetry.space_group_name_H-M   'P 1'
#
loop_
_entity.id
_entity.type
_entity.pdbx_description
1 polymer ?
#
loop_
_entity_poly.entity_id
_entity_poly.type
_entity_poly.pdbx_seq_one_letter_code
_entity_poly.pdbx_strand_id
1 'polypeptide(L)'
;MTSTREALEKAIAKRMFSKGAKRQVRIPDDLIDLVEAGLLRRLQDAIAIGRKAGKSIAGYEKVKIMLDRGEAQVLLQASDGSERGKGRLSTPEGGKWIGFLTADELGQAFGRDRVIHAAVAAGTLARRIVEEAARLQGFRQVDGGTPAAEKDIGNA
;
A
#
# COMPACT_ATOMS: atom_id res chain seq x y z
N MET A 1 2.33 15.43 7.49
CA MET A 1 3.71 15.48 6.93
C MET A 1 3.70 14.74 5.61
N THR A 2 3.58 15.46 4.49
CA THR A 2 3.45 14.87 3.15
C THR A 2 4.84 14.46 2.65
N SER A 3 5.09 13.15 2.65
CA SER A 3 6.31 12.49 2.15
C SER A 3 6.08 12.03 0.70
N THR A 4 5.79 12.98 -0.19
CA THR A 4 5.52 12.67 -1.60
C THR A 4 6.83 12.57 -2.38
N ARG A 5 6.89 11.67 -3.36
CA ARG A 5 8.05 11.53 -4.26
C ARG A 5 8.43 12.88 -4.89
N GLU A 6 7.45 13.65 -5.36
CA GLU A 6 7.66 15.01 -5.87
C GLU A 6 8.39 15.94 -4.89
N ALA A 7 8.08 15.86 -3.60
CA ALA A 7 8.76 16.68 -2.59
C ALA A 7 10.22 16.21 -2.41
N LEU A 8 10.47 14.90 -2.50
CA LEU A 8 11.81 14.32 -2.51
C LEU A 8 12.58 14.73 -3.77
N GLU A 9 12.01 14.56 -4.96
CA GLU A 9 12.64 14.96 -6.23
C GLU A 9 12.96 16.46 -6.26
N LYS A 10 12.03 17.32 -5.82
CA LYS A 10 12.28 18.77 -5.68
C LYS A 10 13.39 19.05 -4.66
N ALA A 11 13.46 18.30 -3.55
CA ALA A 11 14.50 18.45 -2.55
C ALA A 11 15.88 17.98 -3.04
N ILE A 12 15.94 16.90 -3.83
CA ILE A 12 17.14 16.39 -4.49
C ILE A 12 17.62 17.42 -5.53
N ALA A 13 16.74 17.85 -6.43
CA ALA A 13 17.04 18.85 -7.47
C ALA A 13 17.52 20.18 -6.87
N LYS A 14 16.93 20.62 -5.74
CA LYS A 14 17.33 21.85 -5.04
C LYS A 14 18.51 21.66 -4.06
N ARG A 15 19.14 20.47 -4.01
CA ARG A 15 20.20 20.12 -3.03
C ARG A 15 19.84 20.48 -1.59
N MET A 16 18.56 20.42 -1.23
CA MET A 16 18.06 20.87 0.08
C MET A 16 18.64 20.04 1.23
N PHE A 17 18.97 18.77 0.97
CA PHE A 17 19.67 17.90 1.92
C PHE A 17 21.09 18.38 2.23
N SER A 18 21.83 18.90 1.23
CA SER A 18 23.16 19.49 1.46
C SER A 18 23.08 20.83 2.20
N LYS A 19 22.01 21.60 1.97
CA LYS A 19 21.72 22.84 2.73
C LYS A 19 21.35 22.56 4.18
N GLY A 20 20.54 21.52 4.46
CA GLY A 20 20.15 21.13 5.81
C GLY A 20 21.26 20.45 6.61
N ALA A 21 22.07 19.60 5.96
CA ALA A 21 23.18 18.89 6.60
C ALA A 21 24.46 19.73 6.76
N LYS A 22 24.47 20.98 6.27
CA LYS A 22 25.65 21.88 6.21
C LYS A 22 26.92 21.22 5.66
N ARG A 23 26.77 20.16 4.87
CA ARG A 23 27.86 19.36 4.29
C ARG A 23 27.41 18.82 2.94
N GLN A 24 28.35 18.62 2.03
CA GLN A 24 28.05 18.08 0.70
C GLN A 24 27.61 16.61 0.86
N VAL A 25 26.31 16.37 0.71
CA VAL A 25 25.73 15.02 0.77
C VAL A 25 25.55 14.55 -0.67
N ARG A 26 26.22 13.46 -1.04
CA ARG A 26 25.90 12.73 -2.27
C ARG A 26 24.61 11.98 -2.03
N ILE A 27 23.59 12.35 -2.80
CA ILE A 27 22.31 11.68 -2.79
C ILE A 27 22.42 10.51 -3.77
N PRO A 28 22.14 9.27 -3.34
CA PRO A 28 22.07 8.14 -4.26
C PRO A 28 20.99 8.37 -5.32
N ASP A 29 21.29 8.02 -6.57
CA ASP A 29 20.35 8.19 -7.68
C ASP A 29 19.09 7.31 -7.51
N ASP A 30 19.20 6.23 -6.73
CA ASP A 30 18.15 5.27 -6.38
C ASP A 30 17.41 5.60 -5.07
N LEU A 31 17.64 6.79 -4.47
CA LEU A 31 17.04 7.16 -3.17
C LEU A 31 15.52 6.99 -3.17
N ILE A 32 14.87 7.27 -4.29
CA ILE A 32 13.42 7.21 -4.38
C ILE A 32 12.93 5.75 -4.35
N ASP A 33 13.60 4.86 -5.09
CA ASP A 33 13.30 3.42 -5.09
C ASP A 33 13.56 2.80 -3.71
N LEU A 34 14.62 3.25 -3.01
CA LEU A 34 14.91 2.86 -1.62
C LEU A 34 13.80 3.29 -0.66
N VAL A 35 13.21 4.47 -0.84
CA VAL A 35 12.08 4.94 -0.03
C VAL A 35 10.82 4.11 -0.31
N GLU A 36 10.54 3.80 -1.57
CA GLU A 36 9.43 2.92 -1.94
C GLU A 36 9.59 1.53 -1.32
N ALA A 37 10.76 0.92 -1.49
CA ALA A 37 11.07 -0.39 -0.93
C ALA A 37 10.94 -0.39 0.60
N GLY A 38 11.37 0.69 1.27
CA GLY A 38 11.20 0.87 2.70
C GLY A 38 9.73 1.00 3.14
N LEU A 39 8.90 1.70 2.36
CA LEU A 39 7.45 1.82 2.59
C LEU A 39 6.74 0.47 2.43
N LEU A 40 7.04 -0.23 1.33
CA LEU A 40 6.56 -1.58 1.07
C LEU A 40 6.96 -2.54 2.19
N ARG A 41 8.21 -2.50 2.62
CA ARG A 41 8.71 -3.35 3.70
C ARG A 41 7.96 -3.10 5.01
N ARG A 42 7.72 -1.85 5.39
CA ARG A 42 6.95 -1.52 6.61
C ARG A 42 5.52 -2.06 6.56
N LEU A 43 4.86 -1.96 5.41
CA LEU A 43 3.53 -2.55 5.22
C LEU A 43 3.56 -4.07 5.34
N GLN A 44 4.52 -4.73 4.69
CA GLN A 44 4.72 -6.18 4.78
C GLN A 44 5.00 -6.64 6.20
N ASP A 45 5.88 -5.95 6.94
CA ASP A 45 6.20 -6.26 8.33
C ASP A 45 4.97 -6.10 9.24
N ALA A 46 4.13 -5.08 9.02
CA ALA A 46 2.87 -4.91 9.76
C ALA A 46 1.90 -6.09 9.52
N ILE A 47 1.73 -6.51 8.26
CA ILE A 47 0.94 -7.70 7.91
C ILE A 47 1.55 -8.98 8.53
N ALA A 48 2.88 -9.11 8.52
CA ALA A 48 3.58 -10.27 9.07
C ALA A 48 3.41 -10.38 10.59
N ILE A 49 3.41 -9.26 11.31
CA ILE A 49 3.06 -9.20 12.75
C ILE A 49 1.63 -9.71 12.96
N GLY A 50 0.69 -9.26 12.13
CA GLY A 50 -0.70 -9.74 12.17
C GLY A 50 -0.84 -11.22 11.93
N ARG A 51 -0.11 -11.75 10.95
CA ARG A 51 -0.06 -13.19 10.68
C ARG A 51 0.42 -13.96 11.90
N LYS A 52 1.54 -13.53 12.51
CA LYS A 52 2.09 -14.17 13.72
C LYS A 52 1.11 -14.12 14.90
N ALA A 53 0.32 -13.05 15.01
CA ALA A 53 -0.71 -12.90 16.03
C ALA A 53 -2.05 -13.59 15.69
N GLY A 54 -2.17 -14.27 14.54
CA GLY A 54 -3.42 -14.87 14.07
C GLY A 54 -4.50 -13.84 13.66
N LYS A 55 -4.14 -12.57 13.53
CA LYS A 55 -5.03 -11.46 13.16
C LYS A 55 -5.02 -11.13 11.67
N SER A 56 -4.07 -11.66 10.90
CA SER A 56 -4.05 -11.57 9.44
C SER A 56 -4.08 -12.96 8.84
N ILE A 57 -5.01 -13.18 7.92
CA ILE A 57 -5.20 -14.46 7.24
C ILE A 57 -5.10 -14.28 5.73
N ALA A 58 -4.72 -15.36 5.04
CA ALA A 58 -4.59 -15.40 3.58
C ALA A 58 -5.29 -16.64 3.01
N GLY A 59 -5.84 -16.48 1.80
CA GLY A 59 -6.57 -17.50 1.07
C GLY A 59 -8.07 -17.20 1.02
N TYR A 60 -8.67 -17.47 -0.15
CA TYR A 60 -10.05 -17.08 -0.46
C TYR A 60 -11.07 -17.57 0.58
N GLU A 61 -11.08 -18.87 0.89
CA GLU A 61 -12.07 -19.46 1.80
C GLU A 61 -11.99 -18.87 3.21
N LYS A 62 -10.78 -18.77 3.76
CA LYS A 62 -10.57 -18.21 5.11
C LYS A 62 -10.98 -16.74 5.18
N VAL A 63 -10.59 -15.98 4.16
CA VAL A 63 -10.95 -14.55 4.04
C VAL A 63 -12.45 -14.39 3.94
N LYS A 64 -13.12 -15.20 3.10
CA LYS A 64 -14.58 -15.19 2.96
C LYS A 64 -15.26 -15.43 4.31
N ILE A 65 -14.88 -16.48 5.03
CA ILE A 65 -15.45 -16.81 6.35
C ILE A 65 -15.29 -15.64 7.33
N MET A 66 -14.13 -15.00 7.33
CA MET A 66 -13.85 -13.88 8.24
C MET A 66 -14.65 -12.62 7.90
N LEU A 67 -14.85 -12.35 6.61
CA LEU A 67 -15.71 -11.26 6.12
C LEU A 67 -17.18 -11.54 6.44
N ASP A 68 -17.65 -12.77 6.19
CA ASP A 68 -19.03 -13.20 6.47
C ASP A 68 -19.35 -13.12 7.97
N ARG A 69 -18.35 -13.30 8.85
CA ARG A 69 -18.48 -13.13 10.31
C ARG A 69 -18.38 -11.67 10.78
N GLY A 70 -18.06 -10.73 9.89
CA GLY A 70 -17.84 -9.32 10.26
C GLY A 70 -16.59 -9.06 11.10
N GLU A 71 -15.66 -10.02 11.16
CA GLU A 71 -14.44 -9.91 11.97
C GLU A 71 -13.32 -9.13 11.27
N ALA A 72 -13.37 -9.06 9.93
CA ALA A 72 -12.38 -8.39 9.11
C ALA A 72 -12.65 -6.89 8.97
N GLN A 73 -11.65 -6.06 9.29
CA GLN A 73 -11.70 -4.61 9.08
C GLN A 73 -10.92 -4.17 7.84
N VAL A 74 -9.98 -5.00 7.35
CA VAL A 74 -9.21 -4.70 6.14
C VAL A 74 -9.26 -5.90 5.21
N LEU A 75 -9.61 -5.66 3.95
CA LEU A 75 -9.52 -6.61 2.85
C LEU A 75 -8.33 -6.21 1.96
N LEU A 76 -7.38 -7.13 1.82
CA LEU A 76 -6.19 -7.01 0.98
C LEU A 76 -6.38 -7.88 -0.25
N GLN A 77 -6.17 -7.29 -1.42
CA GLN A 77 -6.36 -7.97 -2.69
C GLN A 77 -5.24 -7.62 -3.66
N ALA A 78 -4.68 -8.65 -4.28
CA ALA A 78 -3.63 -8.47 -5.26
C ALA A 78 -4.17 -7.77 -6.53
N SER A 79 -3.44 -6.76 -7.00
CA SER A 79 -3.76 -5.98 -8.20
C SER A 79 -3.71 -6.83 -9.48
N ASP A 80 -2.83 -7.82 -9.51
CA ASP A 80 -2.61 -8.81 -10.58
C ASP A 80 -3.39 -10.13 -10.38
N GLY A 81 -4.30 -10.17 -9.40
CA GLY A 81 -5.21 -11.31 -9.24
C GLY A 81 -6.20 -11.47 -10.39
N SER A 82 -6.56 -12.71 -10.76
CA SER A 82 -7.55 -12.98 -11.81
C SER A 82 -8.94 -12.44 -11.47
N GLU A 83 -9.62 -11.78 -12.41
CA GLU A 83 -10.96 -11.18 -12.22
C GLU A 83 -12.02 -12.16 -11.69
N ARG A 84 -11.95 -13.44 -12.09
CA ARG A 84 -12.90 -14.47 -11.62
C ARG A 84 -12.93 -14.63 -10.10
N GLY A 85 -11.83 -14.34 -9.40
CA GLY A 85 -11.75 -14.31 -7.94
C GLY A 85 -12.04 -12.93 -7.33
N LYS A 86 -11.90 -11.85 -8.11
CA LYS A 86 -11.99 -10.48 -7.59
C LYS A 86 -13.40 -10.03 -7.24
N GLY A 87 -14.41 -10.43 -8.01
CA GLY A 87 -15.79 -9.96 -7.85
C GLY A 87 -16.59 -10.60 -6.70
N ARG A 88 -15.99 -11.42 -5.84
CA ARG A 88 -16.75 -12.24 -4.87
C ARG A 88 -16.53 -11.90 -3.39
N LEU A 89 -15.67 -10.93 -3.08
CA LEU A 89 -15.39 -10.51 -1.71
C LEU A 89 -15.67 -9.01 -1.60
N SER A 90 -16.51 -8.64 -0.64
CA SER A 90 -16.78 -7.24 -0.31
C SER A 90 -16.33 -6.97 1.11
N THR A 91 -15.82 -5.77 1.37
CA THR A 91 -15.54 -5.33 2.74
C THR A 91 -16.84 -5.15 3.51
N PRO A 92 -16.90 -5.53 4.79
CA PRO A 92 -18.02 -5.18 5.66
C PRO A 92 -18.07 -3.67 5.89
N GLU A 93 -19.18 -3.20 6.47
CA GLU A 93 -19.41 -1.77 6.73
C GLU A 93 -18.27 -1.16 7.57
N GLY A 94 -17.73 -0.02 7.14
CA GLY A 94 -16.58 0.62 7.77
C GLY A 94 -15.22 -0.05 7.51
N GLY A 95 -15.19 -1.18 6.80
CA GLY A 95 -13.97 -1.86 6.36
C GLY A 95 -13.19 -1.06 5.31
N LYS A 96 -11.90 -1.35 5.18
CA LYS A 96 -11.02 -0.76 4.17
C LYS A 96 -10.56 -1.80 3.17
N TRP A 97 -10.64 -1.45 1.89
CA TRP A 97 -10.12 -2.27 0.81
C TRP A 97 -8.77 -1.70 0.32
N ILE A 98 -7.79 -2.57 0.15
CA ILE A 98 -6.45 -2.26 -0.36
C ILE A 98 -6.18 -3.21 -1.52
N GLY A 99 -6.05 -2.64 -2.72
CA GLY A 99 -6.00 -3.39 -3.98
C GLY A 99 -4.79 -3.15 -4.87
N PHE A 100 -3.76 -2.44 -4.39
CA PHE A 100 -2.64 -1.97 -5.22
C PHE A 100 -1.35 -2.78 -5.07
N LEU A 101 -1.30 -3.75 -4.15
CA LEU A 101 -0.15 -4.65 -3.98
C LEU A 101 -0.19 -5.76 -5.01
N THR A 102 0.96 -6.23 -5.50
CA THR A 102 1.01 -7.44 -6.32
C THR A 102 0.84 -8.71 -5.48
N ALA A 103 0.56 -9.84 -6.14
CA ALA A 103 0.44 -11.13 -5.49
C ALA A 103 1.74 -11.55 -4.79
N ASP A 104 2.88 -11.21 -5.38
CA ASP A 104 4.21 -11.48 -4.83
C ASP A 104 4.49 -10.59 -3.61
N GLU A 105 4.20 -9.29 -3.71
CA GLU A 105 4.34 -8.34 -2.59
C GLU A 105 3.51 -8.74 -1.38
N LEU A 106 2.28 -9.18 -1.61
CA LEU A 106 1.40 -9.70 -0.57
C LEU A 106 1.90 -11.06 -0.08
N GLY A 107 2.37 -11.93 -0.97
CA GLY A 107 2.96 -13.23 -0.65
C GLY A 107 4.11 -13.13 0.35
N GLN A 108 5.05 -12.21 0.13
CA GLN A 108 6.19 -11.96 0.99
C GLN A 108 5.77 -11.67 2.45
N ALA A 109 4.71 -10.89 2.64
CA ALA A 109 4.18 -10.60 3.98
C ALA A 109 3.64 -11.85 4.70
N PHE A 110 3.15 -12.83 3.94
CA PHE A 110 2.63 -14.09 4.47
C PHE A 110 3.66 -15.23 4.53
N GLY A 111 4.88 -15.01 4.01
CA GLY A 111 5.89 -16.06 3.84
C GLY A 111 5.49 -17.10 2.80
N ARG A 112 4.88 -16.65 1.71
CA ARG A 112 4.43 -17.47 0.58
C ARG A 112 4.93 -16.83 -0.71
N ASP A 113 5.04 -17.62 -1.79
CA ASP A 113 5.43 -17.07 -3.09
C ASP A 113 4.39 -16.08 -3.61
N ARG A 114 3.10 -16.46 -3.54
CA ARG A 114 1.97 -15.63 -4.00
C ARG A 114 0.76 -15.69 -3.08
N VAL A 115 0.12 -14.54 -2.88
CA VAL A 115 -1.17 -14.41 -2.19
C VAL A 115 -2.09 -13.46 -2.96
N ILE A 116 -3.29 -13.92 -3.30
CA ILE A 116 -4.29 -13.10 -4.01
C ILE A 116 -5.23 -12.37 -3.05
N HIS A 117 -5.64 -13.04 -1.98
CA HIS A 117 -6.62 -12.53 -1.02
C HIS A 117 -6.08 -12.69 0.40
N ALA A 118 -6.19 -11.61 1.17
CA ALA A 118 -5.91 -11.60 2.58
C ALA A 118 -6.89 -10.68 3.33
N ALA A 119 -7.07 -10.93 4.61
CA ALA A 119 -7.89 -10.09 5.48
C ALA A 119 -7.22 -9.89 6.82
N VAL A 120 -7.52 -8.75 7.45
CA VAL A 120 -7.03 -8.39 8.78
C VAL A 120 -8.20 -8.14 9.71
N ALA A 121 -8.13 -8.75 10.89
CA ALA A 121 -9.08 -8.56 11.97
C ALA A 121 -9.15 -7.10 12.41
N ALA A 122 -10.31 -6.72 12.93
CA ALA A 122 -10.47 -5.42 13.57
C ALA A 122 -9.47 -5.18 14.70
N GLY A 123 -9.06 -3.92 14.86
CA GLY A 123 -8.19 -3.47 15.94
C GLY A 123 -7.07 -2.52 15.53
N THR A 124 -6.14 -2.26 16.46
CA THR A 124 -5.03 -1.32 16.27
C THR A 124 -4.12 -1.70 15.10
N LEU A 125 -3.98 -2.99 14.83
CA LEU A 125 -3.20 -3.49 13.72
C LEU A 125 -3.82 -3.15 12.36
N ALA A 126 -5.14 -3.29 12.22
CA ALA A 126 -5.85 -2.92 10.99
C ALA A 126 -5.61 -1.44 10.67
N ARG A 127 -5.72 -0.56 11.67
CA ARG A 127 -5.41 0.87 11.52
C ARG A 127 -3.96 1.10 11.06
N ARG A 128 -2.99 0.44 11.67
CA ARG A 128 -1.57 0.56 11.27
C ARG A 128 -1.34 0.11 9.83
N ILE A 129 -1.96 -0.99 9.40
CA ILE A 129 -1.86 -1.49 8.02
C ILE A 129 -2.46 -0.48 7.04
N VAL A 130 -3.63 0.10 7.37
CA VAL A 130 -4.25 1.15 6.55
C VAL A 130 -3.37 2.39 6.45
N GLU A 131 -2.75 2.83 7.54
CA GLU A 131 -1.85 3.99 7.55
C GLU A 131 -0.59 3.75 6.70
N GLU A 132 0.07 2.60 6.82
CA GLU A 132 1.24 2.27 5.99
C GLU A 132 0.86 2.06 4.52
N ALA A 133 -0.29 1.44 4.25
CA ALA A 133 -0.80 1.28 2.89
C ALA A 133 -1.10 2.64 2.25
N ALA A 134 -1.72 3.57 2.97
CA ALA A 134 -1.99 4.92 2.47
C ALA A 134 -0.69 5.69 2.15
N ARG A 135 0.36 5.52 2.97
CA ARG A 135 1.68 6.12 2.70
C ARG A 135 2.33 5.56 1.44
N LEU A 136 2.33 4.24 1.28
CA LEU A 136 2.88 3.58 0.08
C LEU A 136 2.08 3.97 -1.17
N GLN A 137 0.74 3.95 -1.08
CA GLN A 137 -0.12 4.33 -2.20
C GLN A 137 0.08 5.79 -2.59
N GLY A 138 0.15 6.70 -1.61
CA GLY A 138 0.41 8.12 -1.87
C GLY A 138 1.81 8.38 -2.43
N PHE A 139 2.77 7.50 -2.17
CA PHE A 139 4.09 7.54 -2.79
C PHE A 139 4.04 7.07 -4.25
N ARG A 140 3.40 5.91 -4.52
CA ARG A 140 3.24 5.30 -5.85
C ARG A 140 2.33 6.10 -6.80
N GLN A 141 1.28 6.75 -6.31
CA GLN A 141 0.37 7.53 -7.16
C GLN A 141 1.03 8.77 -7.76
N VAL A 142 2.09 9.28 -7.13
CA VAL A 142 2.86 10.41 -7.67
C VAL A 142 3.70 9.99 -8.89
N ASP A 143 3.95 8.69 -9.09
CA ASP A 143 4.61 8.13 -10.28
C ASP A 143 3.66 7.85 -11.46
N GLY A 144 2.34 7.78 -11.22
CA GLY A 144 1.33 7.41 -12.22
C GLY A 144 0.63 8.63 -12.82
N GLY A 145 1.36 9.50 -13.51
CA GLY A 145 0.79 10.71 -14.12
C GLY A 145 -0.15 10.46 -15.30
N THR A 146 -1.46 10.57 -15.06
CA THR A 146 -2.36 11.32 -15.95
C THR A 146 -3.24 12.20 -15.08
N PRO A 147 -3.18 13.55 -15.18
CA PRO A 147 -4.22 14.39 -14.60
C PRO A 147 -5.53 14.00 -15.27
N ALA A 148 -6.54 13.65 -14.46
CA ALA A 148 -7.89 13.51 -14.96
C ALA A 148 -8.17 14.73 -15.84
N ALA A 149 -8.44 14.48 -17.12
CA ALA A 149 -8.65 15.51 -18.12
C ALA A 149 -9.59 16.57 -17.55
N GLU A 150 -9.09 17.81 -17.51
CA GLU A 150 -9.92 18.99 -17.59
C GLU A 150 -10.89 18.74 -18.74
N LYS A 151 -12.16 18.49 -18.41
CA LYS A 151 -13.21 18.73 -19.40
C LYS A 151 -13.22 20.24 -19.58
N ASP A 152 -12.49 20.70 -20.57
CA ASP A 152 -12.84 21.90 -21.31
C ASP A 152 -14.32 21.78 -21.67
N ILE A 153 -15.13 22.55 -20.95
CA ILE A 153 -16.43 22.98 -21.44
C ILE A 153 -16.22 24.45 -21.86
N GLY A 154 -15.36 24.66 -22.85
CA GLY A 154 -15.60 25.68 -23.85
C GLY A 154 -16.47 25.02 -24.93
N ASN A 155 -17.48 25.64 -25.52
CA ASN A 155 -17.78 27.05 -25.67
C ASN A 155 -19.17 27.13 -26.35
N ALA A 156 -19.74 28.34 -26.39
CA ALA A 156 -20.90 28.82 -27.15
C ALA A 156 -22.24 28.86 -26.41
#